data_AF-A0A535GXI8-F1
#
_entry.id   AF-A0A535GXI8-F1
#
_cell.length_a   1.000
_cell.length_b   1.000
_cell.length_c   1.000
_cell.angle_alpha   90.00
_cell.angle_beta   90.00
_cell.angle_gamma   90.00
#
_symmetry.space_group_name_H-M   'P 1'
#
loop_
_entity.id
_entity.type
_entity.pdbx_description
1 polymer ?
#
loop_
_entity_poly.entity_id
_entity_poly.type
_entity_poly.pdbx_seq_one_letter_code
_entity_poly.pdbx_strand_id
1 'polypeptide(L)'
;MVVLWSVPRLQPNTGTLVVIASGRSSSSLAAVDLSLRLGGSWSAVGSVGGEVPAAPDQRQLLEVAVPAGVYDGVRVGDQAEPVRIEVKSGQVEPVLLGIESGRLIPGAVYAGNDDVNLGLGELAGRFVAMPAFDLTDQAGRPFNLDAIAGKDVVIAAFHTTCHETCPLYTALLLQLSRHKQGSLMLVEVTTDPGTDTPGVLAAYAKQVGADWTFATGTDAQVAAFWKPFGVAIATGDSHTSTLALLDRHGYIRLVYRGAPKIGNDIPPSLVTTLSAQGLKQLAAGGDGWGAPDVLQALNTIGRSEPSPVTGGGKAPGFELRTTDGATVRLADLAGMPVVINFWGTYCPPCRAEMPLLDKTIAARTGVRLLLVNEGESGDAARSYLAGIGVHRPALLDSDLAVGRAYGVAALPTTVFVKADGTIDRKQIGQLDARVLAAELSNLSSQ
;
A
#
# COMPACT_ATOMS: atom_id res chain seq x y z
N MET A 1 -13.76 15.15 -69.23
CA MET A 1 -13.49 14.12 -68.21
C MET A 1 -12.82 14.82 -67.04
N VAL A 2 -13.58 15.20 -66.01
CA VAL A 2 -13.05 15.86 -64.81
C VAL A 2 -12.62 14.78 -63.84
N VAL A 3 -11.31 14.64 -63.62
CA VAL A 3 -10.75 13.72 -62.63
C VAL A 3 -10.93 14.38 -61.26
N LEU A 4 -11.93 13.93 -60.51
CA LEU A 4 -12.09 14.24 -59.09
C LEU A 4 -10.96 13.54 -58.32
N TRP A 5 -9.94 14.30 -57.94
CA TRP A 5 -8.97 13.86 -56.93
C TRP A 5 -9.70 13.76 -55.60
N SER A 6 -10.01 12.54 -55.17
CA SER A 6 -10.41 12.24 -53.81
C SER A 6 -9.23 12.55 -52.89
N VAL A 7 -9.25 13.74 -52.28
CA VAL A 7 -8.36 14.08 -51.16
C VAL A 7 -8.61 13.03 -50.08
N PRO A 8 -7.58 12.27 -49.62
CA PRO A 8 -7.77 11.42 -48.47
C PRO A 8 -8.09 12.35 -47.31
N ARG A 9 -9.34 12.30 -46.81
CA ARG A 9 -9.66 12.92 -45.53
C ARG A 9 -8.76 12.23 -44.51
N LEU A 10 -7.71 12.94 -44.07
CA LEU A 10 -6.97 12.63 -42.85
C LEU A 10 -8.01 12.63 -41.72
N GLN A 11 -8.66 11.49 -41.49
CA GLN A 11 -9.47 11.32 -40.29
C GLN A 11 -8.51 11.51 -39.11
N PRO A 12 -8.88 12.31 -38.10
CA PRO A 12 -8.05 12.47 -36.93
C PRO A 12 -7.78 11.07 -36.35
N ASN A 13 -6.51 10.85 -35.98
CA ASN A 13 -6.07 9.64 -35.34
C ASN A 13 -6.73 9.59 -33.96
N THR A 14 -7.93 9.00 -33.82
CA THR A 14 -8.74 9.07 -32.59
C THR A 14 -8.62 7.81 -31.74
N GLY A 15 -8.67 7.98 -30.42
CA GLY A 15 -8.97 6.90 -29.47
C GLY A 15 -10.37 7.05 -28.88
N THR A 16 -10.80 6.06 -28.12
CA THR A 16 -12.09 6.07 -27.41
C THR A 16 -11.85 6.40 -25.95
N LEU A 17 -12.47 7.47 -25.45
CA LEU A 17 -12.50 7.78 -24.02
C LEU A 17 -13.75 7.16 -23.41
N VAL A 18 -13.59 6.33 -22.38
CA VAL A 18 -14.71 5.78 -21.59
C VAL A 18 -14.70 6.44 -20.22
N VAL A 19 -15.68 7.29 -19.97
CA VAL A 19 -15.82 8.02 -18.71
C VAL A 19 -16.75 7.25 -17.82
N ILE A 20 -16.23 6.85 -16.66
CA ILE A 20 -16.95 6.11 -15.64
C ILE A 20 -17.01 6.95 -14.36
N ALA A 21 -18.01 6.69 -13.53
CA ALA A 21 -18.15 7.33 -12.23
C ALA A 21 -18.38 6.30 -11.12
N SER A 22 -17.84 6.63 -9.96
CA SER A 22 -18.05 5.94 -8.69
C SER A 22 -17.91 6.96 -7.56
N GLY A 23 -18.40 6.63 -6.37
CA GLY A 23 -18.33 7.50 -5.20
C GLY A 23 -17.96 6.74 -3.93
N ARG A 24 -17.62 7.47 -2.86
CA ARG A 24 -17.46 6.89 -1.51
C ARG A 24 -18.78 6.35 -0.95
N SER A 25 -19.88 6.89 -1.45
CA SER A 25 -21.25 6.46 -1.18
C SER A 25 -22.07 6.60 -2.46
N SER A 26 -23.23 5.94 -2.52
CA SER A 26 -24.13 6.08 -3.66
C SER A 26 -24.65 7.51 -3.74
N SER A 27 -24.59 8.10 -4.93
CA SER A 27 -25.01 9.47 -5.20
C SER A 27 -25.50 9.62 -6.65
N SER A 28 -25.66 10.84 -7.13
CA SER A 28 -26.05 11.12 -8.52
C SER A 28 -25.37 12.38 -9.02
N LEU A 29 -24.98 12.40 -10.29
CA LEU A 29 -24.45 13.58 -10.97
C LEU A 29 -25.54 14.17 -11.88
N ALA A 30 -25.84 15.46 -11.75
CA ALA A 30 -26.71 16.14 -12.70
C ALA A 30 -26.06 16.16 -14.10
N ALA A 31 -26.86 16.18 -15.16
CA ALA A 31 -26.32 16.29 -16.52
C ALA A 31 -25.52 17.60 -16.66
N VAL A 32 -24.22 17.47 -16.91
CA VAL A 32 -23.27 18.59 -17.02
C VAL A 32 -22.28 18.33 -18.15
N ASP A 33 -21.68 19.39 -18.69
CA ASP A 33 -20.70 19.26 -19.77
C ASP A 33 -19.38 18.69 -19.24
N LEU A 34 -18.79 17.79 -20.02
CA LEU A 34 -17.44 17.28 -19.85
C LEU A 34 -16.53 17.91 -20.89
N SER A 35 -15.41 18.48 -20.44
CA SER A 35 -14.36 19.02 -21.30
C SER A 35 -13.00 18.44 -20.95
N LEU A 36 -12.12 18.32 -21.95
CA LEU A 36 -10.72 17.93 -21.76
C LEU A 36 -9.79 19.08 -22.12
N ARG A 37 -8.62 19.14 -21.48
CA ARG A 37 -7.58 20.12 -21.81
C ARG A 37 -6.46 19.48 -22.61
N LEU A 38 -6.19 20.03 -23.80
CA LEU A 38 -5.10 19.63 -24.69
C LEU A 38 -4.31 20.88 -25.09
N GLY A 39 -3.01 20.90 -24.81
CA GLY A 39 -2.16 22.06 -25.15
C GLY A 39 -2.65 23.38 -24.55
N GLY A 40 -3.17 23.35 -23.32
CA GLY A 40 -3.69 24.53 -22.61
C GLY A 40 -5.12 24.96 -23.02
N SER A 41 -5.71 24.35 -24.05
CA SER A 41 -7.06 24.69 -24.53
C SER A 41 -8.08 23.65 -24.07
N TRP A 42 -9.23 24.13 -23.57
CA TRP A 42 -10.35 23.28 -23.17
C TRP A 42 -11.31 23.05 -24.34
N SER A 43 -11.68 21.81 -24.57
CA SER A 43 -12.66 21.41 -25.59
C SER A 43 -13.74 20.53 -24.96
N ALA A 44 -15.00 20.88 -25.19
CA ALA A 44 -16.12 20.04 -24.78
C ALA A 44 -16.11 18.73 -25.57
N VAL A 45 -16.26 17.61 -24.87
CA VAL A 45 -16.27 16.25 -25.45
C VAL A 45 -17.61 15.54 -25.30
N GLY A 46 -18.49 16.03 -24.42
CA GLY A 46 -19.83 15.47 -24.25
C GLY A 46 -20.49 15.97 -22.98
N SER A 47 -21.54 15.27 -22.54
CA SER A 47 -22.20 15.49 -21.26
C SER A 47 -22.19 14.20 -20.43
N VAL A 48 -22.02 14.35 -19.12
CA VAL A 48 -22.04 13.25 -18.14
C VAL A 48 -23.13 13.49 -17.11
N GLY A 49 -23.78 12.43 -16.63
CA GLY A 49 -24.82 12.52 -15.60
C GLY A 49 -25.53 11.19 -15.36
N GLY A 50 -26.23 11.09 -14.22
CA GLY A 50 -26.98 9.90 -13.78
C GLY A 50 -26.58 9.41 -12.39
N GLU A 51 -27.14 8.28 -11.98
CA GLU A 51 -26.78 7.61 -10.72
C GLU A 51 -25.30 7.24 -10.71
N VAL A 52 -24.65 7.47 -9.58
CA VAL A 52 -23.27 7.09 -9.32
C VAL A 52 -23.26 6.08 -8.16
N PRO A 53 -22.89 4.82 -8.40
CA PRO A 53 -22.85 3.82 -7.34
C PRO A 53 -21.69 4.10 -6.36
N ALA A 54 -21.76 3.48 -5.18
CA ALA A 54 -20.61 3.44 -4.27
C ALA A 54 -19.54 2.48 -4.81
N ALA A 55 -18.27 2.84 -4.68
CA ALA A 55 -17.16 1.97 -5.03
C ALA A 55 -17.22 0.65 -4.20
N PRO A 56 -16.79 -0.49 -4.77
CA PRO A 56 -16.08 -0.65 -6.04
C PRO A 56 -16.98 -0.71 -7.28
N ASP A 57 -18.30 -0.61 -7.11
CA ASP A 57 -19.22 -0.54 -8.24
C ASP A 57 -18.99 0.77 -9.01
N GLN A 58 -19.16 0.71 -10.32
CA GLN A 58 -18.92 1.82 -11.22
C GLN A 58 -19.98 1.87 -12.31
N ARG A 59 -20.19 3.05 -12.87
CA ARG A 59 -21.11 3.25 -14.00
C ARG A 59 -20.43 4.01 -15.11
N GLN A 60 -20.56 3.52 -16.34
CA GLN A 60 -20.20 4.29 -17.53
C GLN A 60 -21.20 5.44 -17.73
N LEU A 61 -20.68 6.67 -17.78
CA LEU A 61 -21.46 7.88 -18.00
C LEU A 61 -21.37 8.37 -19.46
N LEU A 62 -20.22 8.18 -20.09
CA LEU A 62 -19.97 8.63 -21.46
C LEU A 62 -18.96 7.72 -22.14
N GLU A 63 -19.15 7.49 -23.44
CA GLU A 63 -18.15 6.91 -24.33
C GLU A 63 -18.07 7.78 -25.57
N VAL A 64 -16.87 8.28 -25.88
CA VAL A 64 -16.70 9.25 -26.96
C VAL A 64 -15.35 9.12 -27.64
N ALA A 65 -15.33 9.26 -28.97
CA ALA A 65 -14.10 9.34 -29.74
C ALA A 65 -13.45 10.72 -29.57
N VAL A 66 -12.18 10.76 -29.19
CA VAL A 66 -11.40 12.00 -29.04
C VAL A 66 -10.07 11.87 -29.80
N PRO A 67 -9.47 12.99 -30.25
CA PRO A 67 -8.15 12.95 -30.88
C PRO A 67 -7.11 12.26 -29.98
N ALA A 68 -6.24 11.44 -30.56
CA ALA A 68 -5.10 10.88 -29.85
C ALA A 68 -4.18 12.02 -29.40
N GLY A 69 -3.64 11.89 -28.20
CA GLY A 69 -2.84 12.94 -27.57
C GLY A 69 -2.74 12.75 -26.07
N VAL A 70 -1.95 13.61 -25.44
CA VAL A 70 -1.79 13.66 -23.99
C VAL A 70 -2.58 14.87 -23.48
N TYR A 71 -3.70 14.60 -22.84
CA TYR A 71 -4.51 15.60 -22.15
C TYR A 71 -3.98 15.79 -20.74
N ASP A 72 -4.08 16.99 -20.20
CA ASP A 72 -3.54 17.37 -18.88
C ASP A 72 -4.61 17.94 -17.92
N GLY A 73 -5.88 17.70 -18.23
CA GLY A 73 -6.98 18.08 -17.36
C GLY A 73 -8.34 17.62 -17.85
N VAL A 74 -9.25 17.44 -16.89
CA VAL A 74 -10.68 17.15 -17.08
C VAL A 74 -11.49 18.26 -16.41
N ARG A 75 -12.60 18.65 -17.02
CA ARG A 75 -13.56 19.58 -16.43
C ARG A 75 -14.97 19.01 -16.52
N VAL A 76 -15.66 18.95 -15.40
CA VAL A 76 -17.05 18.51 -15.25
C VAL A 76 -17.86 19.71 -14.76
N GLY A 77 -18.66 20.31 -15.63
CA GLY A 77 -19.33 21.59 -15.36
C GLY A 77 -18.33 22.71 -15.07
N ASP A 78 -18.38 23.25 -13.86
CA ASP A 78 -17.49 24.31 -13.36
C ASP A 78 -16.22 23.77 -12.66
N GLN A 79 -16.14 22.46 -12.42
CA GLN A 79 -15.07 21.82 -11.66
C GLN A 79 -13.99 21.30 -12.60
N ALA A 80 -12.74 21.77 -12.43
CA ALA A 80 -11.60 21.35 -13.24
C ALA A 80 -10.54 20.67 -12.37
N GLU A 81 -10.10 19.49 -12.80
CA GLU A 81 -9.09 18.67 -12.12
C GLU A 81 -7.90 18.40 -13.05
N PRO A 82 -6.66 18.51 -12.55
CA PRO A 82 -5.48 18.10 -13.30
C PRO A 82 -5.42 16.57 -13.37
N VAL A 83 -5.29 16.03 -14.58
CA VAL A 83 -5.09 14.59 -14.80
C VAL A 83 -4.40 14.37 -16.13
N ARG A 84 -3.42 13.46 -16.17
CA ARG A 84 -2.74 13.09 -17.42
C ARG A 84 -3.50 11.93 -18.08
N ILE A 85 -4.12 12.17 -19.24
CA ILE A 85 -4.84 11.15 -20.00
C ILE A 85 -4.09 10.90 -21.31
N GLU A 86 -3.62 9.69 -21.55
CA GLU A 86 -2.87 9.33 -22.75
C GLU A 86 -3.75 8.58 -23.74
N VAL A 87 -4.45 9.30 -24.61
CA VAL A 87 -5.32 8.68 -25.61
C VAL A 87 -4.51 8.23 -26.81
N LYS A 88 -4.52 6.92 -27.07
CA LYS A 88 -3.87 6.30 -28.25
C LYS A 88 -4.90 5.94 -29.31
N SER A 89 -4.50 6.04 -30.57
CA SER A 89 -5.39 5.73 -31.69
C SER A 89 -5.85 4.28 -31.68
N GLY A 90 -7.16 4.08 -31.87
CA GLY A 90 -7.79 2.76 -31.84
C GLY A 90 -7.76 2.06 -30.48
N GLN A 91 -7.34 2.74 -29.41
CA GLN A 91 -7.36 2.22 -28.04
C GLN A 91 -8.48 2.86 -27.23
N VAL A 92 -8.94 2.11 -26.22
CA VAL A 92 -9.88 2.60 -25.21
C VAL A 92 -9.07 3.09 -24.01
N GLU A 93 -9.33 4.33 -23.62
CA GLU A 93 -8.72 4.97 -22.46
C GLU A 93 -9.82 5.24 -21.42
N PRO A 94 -9.82 4.55 -20.26
CA PRO A 94 -10.81 4.80 -19.23
C PRO A 94 -10.44 6.02 -18.38
N VAL A 95 -11.46 6.77 -17.94
CA VAL A 95 -11.32 7.87 -16.98
C VAL A 95 -12.37 7.72 -15.90
N LEU A 96 -11.95 7.56 -14.65
CA LEU A 96 -12.81 7.50 -13.48
C LEU A 96 -13.00 8.90 -12.89
N LEU A 97 -14.25 9.28 -12.70
CA LEU A 97 -14.67 10.46 -11.95
C LEU A 97 -15.16 10.02 -10.56
N GLY A 98 -14.44 10.44 -9.51
CA GLY A 98 -14.92 10.34 -8.14
C GLY A 98 -15.99 11.39 -7.87
N ILE A 99 -17.22 10.95 -7.61
CA ILE A 99 -18.36 11.84 -7.36
C ILE A 99 -18.87 11.64 -5.93
N GLU A 100 -19.10 12.75 -5.23
CA GLU A 100 -19.75 12.76 -3.93
C GLU A 100 -20.72 13.94 -3.88
N SER A 101 -21.95 13.68 -3.41
CA SER A 101 -23.01 14.70 -3.33
C SER A 101 -23.20 15.48 -4.65
N GLY A 102 -23.08 14.79 -5.79
CA GLY A 102 -23.27 15.34 -7.13
C GLY A 102 -22.17 16.28 -7.64
N ARG A 103 -20.99 16.26 -7.00
CA ARG A 103 -19.82 17.05 -7.39
C ARG A 103 -18.59 16.16 -7.53
N LEU A 104 -17.63 16.56 -8.35
CA LEU A 104 -16.29 15.97 -8.33
C LEU A 104 -15.67 16.10 -6.94
N ILE A 105 -15.10 15.01 -6.44
CA ILE A 105 -14.21 15.00 -5.28
C ILE A 105 -12.84 15.51 -5.76
N PRO A 106 -12.29 16.59 -5.17
CA PRO A 106 -10.99 17.12 -5.58
C PRO A 106 -9.88 16.06 -5.52
N GLY A 107 -9.09 15.94 -6.57
CA GLY A 107 -8.03 14.93 -6.70
C GLY A 107 -8.50 13.51 -7.04
N ALA A 108 -9.81 13.23 -7.08
CA ALA A 108 -10.34 11.90 -7.37
C ALA A 108 -10.69 11.72 -8.86
N VAL A 109 -9.76 12.06 -9.74
CA VAL A 109 -9.89 11.82 -11.19
C VAL A 109 -8.70 11.00 -11.66
N TYR A 110 -8.99 9.83 -12.22
CA TYR A 110 -7.98 8.82 -12.55
C TYR A 110 -8.11 8.42 -14.01
N ALA A 111 -6.98 8.20 -14.69
CA ALA A 111 -6.96 7.90 -16.10
C ALA A 111 -6.04 6.70 -16.39
N GLY A 112 -6.50 5.83 -17.28
CA GLY A 112 -5.81 4.59 -17.58
C GLY A 112 -6.19 3.47 -16.62
N ASN A 113 -6.00 2.22 -17.07
CA ASN A 113 -6.50 1.03 -16.35
C ASN A 113 -5.96 0.92 -14.92
N ASP A 114 -4.69 1.23 -14.70
CA ASP A 114 -4.06 1.11 -13.38
C ASP A 114 -4.65 2.16 -12.42
N ASP A 115 -4.58 3.45 -12.76
CA ASP A 115 -5.06 4.52 -11.88
C ASP A 115 -6.57 4.45 -11.67
N VAL A 116 -7.36 4.00 -12.65
CA VAL A 116 -8.81 3.77 -12.47
C VAL A 116 -9.08 2.73 -11.40
N ASN A 117 -8.39 1.58 -11.44
CA ASN A 117 -8.54 0.56 -10.42
C ASN A 117 -8.06 1.03 -9.03
N LEU A 118 -7.00 1.84 -8.99
CA LEU A 118 -6.56 2.51 -7.76
C LEU A 118 -7.66 3.45 -7.24
N GLY A 119 -8.21 4.32 -8.09
CA GLY A 119 -9.25 5.25 -7.71
C GLY A 119 -10.51 4.55 -7.19
N LEU A 120 -10.91 3.41 -7.77
CA LEU A 120 -11.98 2.58 -7.21
C LEU A 120 -11.63 2.05 -5.81
N GLY A 121 -10.38 1.64 -5.61
CA GLY A 121 -9.88 1.25 -4.29
C GLY A 121 -9.94 2.41 -3.29
N GLU A 122 -9.45 3.59 -3.68
CA GLU A 122 -9.48 4.79 -2.84
C GLU A 122 -10.91 5.17 -2.45
N LEU A 123 -11.81 5.27 -3.42
CA LEU A 123 -13.22 5.60 -3.19
C LEU A 123 -13.90 4.55 -2.31
N ALA A 124 -13.50 3.28 -2.40
CA ALA A 124 -13.98 2.22 -1.53
C ALA A 124 -13.36 2.25 -0.11
N GLY A 125 -12.46 3.19 0.18
CA GLY A 125 -11.74 3.26 1.45
C GLY A 125 -10.70 2.15 1.63
N ARG A 126 -10.22 1.56 0.51
CA ARG A 126 -9.23 0.47 0.49
C ARG A 126 -7.83 0.94 0.86
N PHE A 127 -7.54 2.22 0.87
CA PHE A 127 -6.19 2.69 1.10
C PHE A 127 -6.12 3.59 2.31
N VAL A 128 -5.13 3.33 3.16
CA VAL A 128 -4.85 4.20 4.30
C VAL A 128 -3.91 5.28 3.82
N ALA A 129 -4.45 6.49 3.64
CA ALA A 129 -3.65 7.66 3.31
C ALA A 129 -2.61 7.92 4.40
N MET A 130 -1.41 8.30 3.98
CA MET A 130 -0.42 8.87 4.90
C MET A 130 -0.98 10.16 5.50
N PRO A 131 -1.10 10.28 6.84
CA PRO A 131 -1.55 11.53 7.45
C PRO A 131 -0.63 12.69 7.10
N ALA A 132 -1.18 13.90 7.07
CA ALA A 132 -0.36 15.09 6.93
C ALA A 132 0.71 15.15 8.03
N PHE A 133 1.93 15.47 7.64
CA PHE A 133 3.07 15.64 8.52
C PHE A 133 3.91 16.83 8.08
N ASP A 134 4.63 17.40 9.03
CA ASP A 134 5.53 18.53 8.81
C ASP A 134 6.83 18.26 9.58
N LEU A 135 7.80 17.73 8.85
CA LEU A 135 9.13 17.40 9.33
C LEU A 135 10.16 18.26 8.59
N THR A 136 11.43 18.12 8.97
CA THR A 136 12.56 18.79 8.35
C THR A 136 13.61 17.77 7.95
N ASP A 137 14.17 17.92 6.75
CA ASP A 137 15.25 17.04 6.27
C ASP A 137 16.62 17.43 6.84
N GLN A 138 17.64 16.62 6.55
CA GLN A 138 19.01 16.85 7.02
C GLN A 138 19.67 18.13 6.51
N ALA A 139 19.11 18.77 5.48
CA ALA A 139 19.57 20.04 4.95
C ALA A 139 18.77 21.24 5.52
N GLY A 140 17.83 21.01 6.43
CA GLY A 140 16.97 22.04 7.00
C GLY A 140 15.78 22.43 6.10
N ARG A 141 15.46 21.64 5.07
CA ARG A 141 14.34 21.90 4.16
C ARG A 141 13.06 21.21 4.67
N PRO A 142 11.86 21.74 4.37
CA PRO A 142 10.61 21.08 4.71
C PRO A 142 10.52 19.68 4.10
N PHE A 143 10.09 18.71 4.91
CA PHE A 143 9.77 17.35 4.50
C PHE A 143 8.33 17.04 4.92
N ASN A 144 7.42 17.00 3.94
CA ASN A 144 5.98 16.89 4.12
C ASN A 144 5.35 16.13 2.93
N LEU A 145 4.01 16.11 2.83
CA LEU A 145 3.31 15.42 1.74
C LEU A 145 3.70 15.93 0.33
N ASP A 146 3.98 17.23 0.19
CA ASP A 146 4.42 17.80 -1.10
C ASP A 146 5.80 17.27 -1.50
N ALA A 147 6.69 17.06 -0.53
CA ALA A 147 8.03 16.53 -0.77
C ALA A 147 8.02 15.09 -1.30
N ILE A 148 6.98 14.32 -1.00
CA ILE A 148 6.81 12.91 -1.42
C ILE A 148 5.80 12.71 -2.55
N ALA A 149 5.09 13.75 -2.97
CA ALA A 149 4.06 13.65 -4.01
C ALA A 149 4.60 13.03 -5.31
N GLY A 150 3.86 12.04 -5.86
CA GLY A 150 4.21 11.36 -7.11
C GLY A 150 5.37 10.37 -7.01
N LYS A 151 5.86 10.06 -5.81
CA LYS A 151 6.99 9.15 -5.56
C LYS A 151 6.54 7.92 -4.79
N ASP A 152 6.95 6.74 -5.23
CA ASP A 152 6.88 5.56 -4.37
C ASP A 152 7.92 5.75 -3.25
N VAL A 153 7.53 5.64 -1.98
CA VAL A 153 8.41 5.99 -0.83
C VAL A 153 8.65 4.78 0.05
N VAL A 154 9.91 4.55 0.41
CA VAL A 154 10.30 3.62 1.48
C VAL A 154 10.75 4.44 2.68
N ILE A 155 10.07 4.28 3.80
CA ILE A 155 10.32 5.01 5.05
C ILE A 155 10.78 4.01 6.11
N ALA A 156 11.97 4.19 6.66
CA ALA A 156 12.48 3.41 7.78
C ALA A 156 12.48 4.22 9.08
N ALA A 157 12.04 3.60 10.18
CA ALA A 157 12.30 4.08 11.52
C ALA A 157 13.76 3.82 11.88
N PHE A 158 14.45 4.84 12.37
CA PHE A 158 15.84 4.73 12.79
C PHE A 158 16.18 5.78 13.85
N HIS A 159 17.37 5.73 14.43
CA HIS A 159 18.05 6.91 14.97
C HIS A 159 19.56 6.67 14.94
N THR A 160 20.36 7.74 15.03
CA THR A 160 21.82 7.63 14.77
C THR A 160 22.61 6.91 15.87
N THR A 161 22.04 6.80 17.08
CA THR A 161 22.68 6.17 18.24
C THR A 161 22.36 4.68 18.43
N CYS A 162 21.64 4.05 17.50
CA CYS A 162 21.29 2.64 17.59
C CYS A 162 22.41 1.79 17.00
N HIS A 163 22.83 0.78 17.76
CA HIS A 163 23.88 -0.15 17.40
C HIS A 163 23.33 -1.55 17.11
N GLU A 164 22.01 -1.72 17.00
CA GLU A 164 21.37 -2.99 16.72
C GLU A 164 20.73 -3.03 15.33
N THR A 165 19.44 -2.73 15.24
CA THR A 165 18.69 -2.90 13.99
C THR A 165 18.87 -1.73 13.02
N CYS A 166 19.05 -0.50 13.49
CA CYS A 166 19.12 0.67 12.60
C CYS A 166 20.26 0.58 11.57
N PRO A 167 21.50 0.17 11.90
CA PRO A 167 22.54 -0.02 10.89
C PRO A 167 22.17 -1.06 9.83
N LEU A 168 21.32 -2.04 10.16
CA LEU A 168 20.80 -3.01 9.19
C LEU A 168 19.78 -2.36 8.25
N TYR A 169 18.93 -1.45 8.74
CA TYR A 169 18.02 -0.68 7.89
C TYR A 169 18.76 0.28 6.96
N THR A 170 19.77 0.99 7.46
CA THR A 170 20.65 1.81 6.62
C THR A 170 21.35 0.96 5.55
N ALA A 171 21.81 -0.25 5.90
CA ALA A 171 22.37 -1.19 4.92
C ALA A 171 21.34 -1.66 3.89
N LEU A 172 20.10 -1.92 4.30
CA LEU A 172 18.99 -2.24 3.40
C LEU A 172 18.76 -1.10 2.40
N LEU A 173 18.71 0.15 2.86
CA LEU A 173 18.51 1.31 2.00
C LEU A 173 19.68 1.52 1.02
N LEU A 174 20.92 1.20 1.42
CA LEU A 174 22.07 1.14 0.49
C LEU A 174 21.91 0.07 -0.58
N GLN A 175 21.37 -1.10 -0.23
CA GLN A 175 21.07 -2.14 -1.23
C GLN A 175 19.98 -1.66 -2.19
N LEU A 176 18.91 -1.06 -1.66
CA LEU A 176 17.81 -0.52 -2.46
C LEU A 176 18.26 0.64 -3.37
N SER A 177 19.15 1.52 -2.91
CA SER A 177 19.61 2.68 -3.69
C SER A 177 20.38 2.27 -4.94
N ARG A 178 21.10 1.14 -4.90
CA ARG A 178 21.78 0.55 -6.07
C ARG A 178 20.82 -0.01 -7.12
N HIS A 179 19.60 -0.34 -6.71
CA HIS A 179 18.52 -0.83 -7.56
C HIS A 179 17.43 0.21 -7.81
N LYS A 180 17.67 1.47 -7.44
CA LYS A 180 16.70 2.56 -7.58
C LYS A 180 16.31 2.74 -9.04
N GLN A 181 15.04 2.52 -9.35
CA GLN A 181 14.43 2.76 -10.65
C GLN A 181 13.28 3.76 -10.49
N GLY A 182 13.06 4.59 -11.51
CA GLY A 182 11.90 5.49 -11.56
C GLY A 182 11.87 6.55 -10.45
N SER A 183 10.69 6.75 -9.86
CA SER A 183 10.42 7.80 -8.87
C SER A 183 10.58 7.36 -7.41
N LEU A 184 11.29 6.24 -7.15
CA LEU A 184 11.51 5.74 -5.79
C LEU A 184 12.22 6.78 -4.90
N MET A 185 11.68 7.05 -3.72
CA MET A 185 12.28 7.87 -2.68
C MET A 185 12.58 7.02 -1.45
N LEU A 186 13.83 7.05 -0.99
CA LEU A 186 14.24 6.40 0.25
C LEU A 186 14.30 7.45 1.36
N VAL A 187 13.81 7.11 2.54
CA VAL A 187 13.73 8.01 3.68
C VAL A 187 14.02 7.25 4.97
N GLU A 188 14.84 7.82 5.82
CA GLU A 188 14.99 7.41 7.23
C GLU A 188 14.46 8.54 8.11
N VAL A 189 13.48 8.25 8.97
CA VAL A 189 12.91 9.26 9.89
C VAL A 189 13.26 8.89 11.33
N THR A 190 13.81 9.85 12.06
CA THR A 190 14.35 9.58 13.40
C THR A 190 13.25 9.17 14.38
N THR A 191 13.58 8.33 15.36
CA THR A 191 12.80 8.10 16.58
C THR A 191 13.41 8.79 17.80
N ASP A 192 14.56 9.46 17.66
CA ASP A 192 15.25 10.27 18.68
C ASP A 192 15.48 11.71 18.19
N PRO A 193 14.42 12.53 18.02
CA PRO A 193 14.55 13.91 17.57
C PRO A 193 15.38 14.81 18.50
N GLY A 194 15.54 14.43 19.78
CA GLY A 194 16.37 15.17 20.73
C GLY A 194 17.85 15.11 20.41
N THR A 195 18.33 13.95 19.92
CA THR A 195 19.71 13.74 19.48
C THR A 195 19.89 14.06 17.99
N ASP A 196 18.95 13.60 17.17
CA ASP A 196 19.05 13.60 15.70
C ASP A 196 18.59 14.94 15.10
N THR A 197 19.35 16.00 15.40
CA THR A 197 19.19 17.30 14.74
C THR A 197 19.56 17.22 13.24
N PRO A 198 19.11 18.15 12.38
CA PRO A 198 19.47 18.13 10.95
C PRO A 198 20.98 18.04 10.71
N GLY A 199 21.80 18.72 11.53
CA GLY A 199 23.26 18.65 11.43
C GLY A 199 23.85 17.28 11.77
N VAL A 200 23.31 16.60 12.79
CA VAL A 200 23.70 15.23 13.16
C VAL A 200 23.32 14.26 12.04
N LEU A 201 22.11 14.40 11.50
CA LEU A 201 21.64 13.60 10.37
C LEU A 201 22.49 13.79 9.12
N ALA A 202 22.89 15.02 8.80
CA ALA A 202 23.77 15.31 7.68
C ALA A 202 25.16 14.69 7.85
N ALA A 203 25.70 14.72 9.08
CA ALA A 203 26.97 14.09 9.40
C ALA A 203 26.88 12.56 9.30
N TYR A 204 25.81 11.96 9.83
CA TYR A 204 25.54 10.53 9.72
C TYR A 204 25.43 10.09 8.25
N ALA A 205 24.61 10.80 7.46
CA ALA A 205 24.44 10.53 6.04
C ALA A 205 25.79 10.50 5.29
N LYS A 206 26.67 11.47 5.58
CA LYS A 206 28.02 11.52 5.01
C LYS A 206 28.90 10.34 5.47
N GLN A 207 28.82 9.95 6.74
CA GLN A 207 29.59 8.84 7.30
C GLN A 207 29.23 7.50 6.65
N VAL A 208 27.94 7.26 6.40
CA VAL A 208 27.46 5.99 5.82
C VAL A 208 27.41 6.00 4.30
N GLY A 209 27.68 7.15 3.66
CA GLY A 209 27.63 7.31 2.21
C GLY A 209 26.21 7.31 1.65
N ALA A 210 25.24 7.79 2.43
CA ALA A 210 23.84 7.85 2.04
C ALA A 210 23.54 9.09 1.19
N ASP A 211 22.78 8.89 0.11
CA ASP A 211 22.30 9.92 -0.81
C ASP A 211 20.79 10.20 -0.68
N TRP A 212 20.13 9.57 0.29
CA TRP A 212 18.69 9.68 0.51
C TRP A 212 18.33 10.66 1.63
N THR A 213 17.03 10.78 1.91
CA THR A 213 16.51 11.77 2.87
C THR A 213 16.56 11.22 4.29
N PHE A 214 17.12 12.00 5.21
CA PHE A 214 17.00 11.77 6.64
C PHE A 214 16.13 12.89 7.20
N ALA A 215 15.08 12.55 7.96
CA ALA A 215 14.16 13.56 8.48
C ALA A 215 14.03 13.52 10.01
N THR A 216 13.79 14.70 10.58
CA THR A 216 13.61 14.97 12.01
C THR A 216 12.58 16.07 12.21
N GLY A 217 12.33 16.44 13.46
CA GLY A 217 11.42 17.50 13.86
C GLY A 217 11.44 17.68 15.38
N THR A 218 10.41 18.31 15.92
CA THR A 218 10.16 18.27 17.38
C THR A 218 9.66 16.90 17.81
N ASP A 219 9.79 16.57 19.10
CA ASP A 219 9.21 15.35 19.70
C ASP A 219 7.72 15.19 19.34
N ALA A 220 6.95 16.27 19.38
CA ALA A 220 5.53 16.23 19.03
C ALA A 220 5.30 15.88 17.55
N GLN A 221 6.08 16.47 16.64
CA GLN A 221 5.97 16.21 15.20
C GLN A 221 6.38 14.76 14.87
N VAL A 222 7.50 14.30 15.42
CA VAL A 222 8.00 12.93 15.18
C VAL A 222 7.07 11.88 15.80
N ALA A 223 6.56 12.10 17.02
CA ALA A 223 5.58 11.22 17.63
C ALA A 223 4.29 11.16 16.81
N ALA A 224 3.80 12.30 16.29
CA ALA A 224 2.61 12.35 15.44
C ALA A 224 2.83 11.61 14.11
N PHE A 225 4.01 11.77 13.49
CA PHE A 225 4.40 11.07 12.26
C PHE A 225 4.42 9.55 12.44
N TRP A 226 4.96 9.08 13.57
CA TRP A 226 5.14 7.66 13.84
C TRP A 226 3.93 6.94 14.44
N LYS A 227 3.00 7.71 15.04
CA LYS A 227 1.77 7.20 15.65
C LYS A 227 0.97 6.23 14.77
N PRO A 228 0.74 6.49 13.47
CA PRO A 228 0.01 5.56 12.61
C PRO A 228 0.68 4.18 12.53
N PHE A 229 2.00 4.14 12.59
CA PHE A 229 2.80 2.92 12.47
C PHE A 229 3.09 2.24 13.82
N GLY A 230 2.51 2.73 14.93
CA GLY A 230 2.78 2.18 16.27
C GLY A 230 4.25 2.27 16.68
N VAL A 231 5.00 3.21 16.11
CA VAL A 231 6.40 3.48 16.47
C VAL A 231 6.40 4.55 17.55
N ALA A 232 7.13 4.30 18.65
CA ALA A 232 7.32 5.26 19.73
C ALA A 232 8.63 6.02 19.55
N ILE A 233 8.71 7.23 20.13
CA ILE A 233 9.99 7.91 20.33
C ILE A 233 10.85 7.04 21.24
N ALA A 234 12.10 6.87 20.85
CA ALA A 234 13.00 5.86 21.35
C ALA A 234 14.43 6.39 21.23
N THR A 235 15.23 6.19 22.28
CA THR A 235 16.65 6.54 22.33
C THR A 235 17.48 5.29 22.64
N GLY A 236 18.73 5.22 22.17
CA GLY A 236 19.59 4.05 22.38
C GLY A 236 19.01 2.77 21.77
N ASP A 237 19.43 1.59 22.23
CA ASP A 237 19.07 0.32 21.57
C ASP A 237 17.63 -0.16 21.86
N SER A 238 16.64 0.72 21.91
CA SER A 238 15.23 0.33 22.07
C SER A 238 14.59 -0.07 20.72
N HIS A 239 13.84 -1.17 20.72
CA HIS A 239 13.46 -1.86 19.47
C HIS A 239 12.02 -1.59 19.06
N THR A 240 11.83 -0.67 18.11
CA THR A 240 10.73 -0.79 17.16
C THR A 240 11.27 -0.58 15.76
N SER A 241 11.58 -1.69 15.10
CA SER A 241 12.11 -1.73 13.74
C SER A 241 10.97 -1.77 12.74
N THR A 242 10.73 -0.66 12.02
CA THR A 242 9.60 -0.53 11.10
C THR A 242 10.07 0.00 9.75
N LEU A 243 9.64 -0.66 8.67
CA LEU A 243 9.72 -0.15 7.30
C LEU A 243 8.30 0.05 6.78
N ALA A 244 7.98 1.22 6.24
CA ALA A 244 6.72 1.48 5.56
C ALA A 244 6.97 1.73 4.06
N LEU A 245 6.13 1.13 3.22
CA LEU A 245 6.08 1.41 1.79
C LEU A 245 4.83 2.22 1.49
N LEU A 246 5.03 3.40 0.91
CA LEU A 246 3.99 4.24 0.37
C LEU A 246 4.05 4.19 -1.16
N ASP A 247 2.89 4.16 -1.81
CA ASP A 247 2.84 4.37 -3.26
C ASP A 247 2.90 5.87 -3.61
N ARG A 248 3.10 6.15 -4.89
CA ARG A 248 3.13 7.50 -5.48
C ARG A 248 1.90 8.37 -5.24
N HIS A 249 0.79 7.79 -4.79
CA HIS A 249 -0.45 8.49 -4.48
C HIS A 249 -0.54 8.86 -2.98
N GLY A 250 0.46 8.48 -2.18
CA GLY A 250 0.53 8.80 -0.76
C GLY A 250 -0.18 7.77 0.12
N TYR A 251 -0.50 6.58 -0.39
CA TYR A 251 -1.12 5.52 0.39
C TYR A 251 -0.08 4.62 1.03
N ILE A 252 -0.29 4.30 2.31
CA ILE A 252 0.48 3.28 3.01
C ILE A 252 0.03 1.92 2.47
N ARG A 253 0.95 1.17 1.88
CA ARG A 253 0.64 -0.11 1.20
C ARG A 253 1.06 -1.31 2.00
N LEU A 254 2.29 -1.28 2.51
CA LEU A 254 2.89 -2.40 3.22
C LEU A 254 3.72 -1.90 4.40
N VAL A 255 3.71 -2.68 5.48
CA VAL A 255 4.56 -2.44 6.64
C VAL A 255 5.35 -3.71 6.94
N TYR A 256 6.66 -3.56 7.10
CA TYR A 256 7.57 -4.59 7.55
C TYR A 256 7.97 -4.31 8.99
N ARG A 257 8.15 -5.37 9.78
CA ARG A 257 8.67 -5.30 11.15
C ARG A 257 9.83 -6.27 11.31
N GLY A 258 10.69 -5.98 12.28
CA GLY A 258 11.84 -6.84 12.61
C GLY A 258 13.13 -6.41 11.90
N ALA A 259 14.15 -7.25 11.93
CA ALA A 259 15.45 -6.99 11.31
C ALA A 259 15.48 -7.46 9.85
N PRO A 260 15.88 -6.62 8.88
CA PRO A 260 16.05 -7.06 7.50
C PRO A 260 17.23 -8.03 7.34
N LYS A 261 17.11 -8.92 6.37
CA LYS A 261 18.17 -9.78 5.88
C LYS A 261 19.08 -9.00 4.95
N ILE A 262 20.28 -8.67 5.44
CA ILE A 262 21.30 -7.92 4.68
C ILE A 262 22.28 -8.85 3.97
N GLY A 263 22.56 -10.03 4.54
CA GLY A 263 23.58 -10.94 4.02
C GLY A 263 24.98 -10.35 4.15
N ASN A 264 25.86 -10.68 3.20
CA ASN A 264 27.26 -10.23 3.23
C ASN A 264 27.47 -8.84 2.60
N ASP A 265 26.42 -8.22 2.08
CA ASP A 265 26.47 -6.93 1.39
C ASP A 265 26.12 -5.79 2.37
N ILE A 266 26.95 -5.65 3.40
CA ILE A 266 26.89 -4.57 4.40
C ILE A 266 28.22 -3.80 4.40
N PRO A 267 28.20 -2.45 4.33
CA PRO A 267 29.41 -1.65 4.44
C PRO A 267 30.18 -1.93 5.74
N PRO A 268 31.53 -2.06 5.69
CA PRO A 268 32.34 -2.24 6.90
C PRO A 268 32.10 -1.16 7.95
N SER A 269 31.83 0.09 7.53
CA SER A 269 31.52 1.21 8.43
C SER A 269 30.27 0.98 9.26
N LEU A 270 29.27 0.27 8.74
CA LEU A 270 28.06 -0.10 9.48
C LEU A 270 28.28 -1.34 10.35
N VAL A 271 29.09 -2.29 9.90
CA VAL A 271 29.44 -3.47 10.71
C VAL A 271 30.17 -3.05 11.99
N THR A 272 31.10 -2.09 11.89
CA THR A 272 31.87 -1.61 13.05
C THR A 272 31.02 -0.86 14.07
N THR A 273 29.83 -0.41 13.70
CA THR A 273 28.89 0.24 14.63
C THR A 273 27.93 -0.75 15.30
N LEU A 274 27.92 -2.03 14.92
CA LEU A 274 27.01 -3.00 15.53
C LEU A 274 27.46 -3.42 16.93
N SER A 275 26.52 -3.48 17.86
CA SER A 275 26.67 -4.14 19.16
C SER A 275 26.75 -5.67 18.97
N ALA A 276 27.05 -6.40 20.05
CA ALA A 276 27.03 -7.86 20.02
C ALA A 276 25.66 -8.44 19.58
N GLN A 277 24.58 -7.77 19.97
CA GLN A 277 23.22 -8.18 19.59
C GLN A 277 22.91 -7.82 18.12
N GLY A 278 23.35 -6.66 17.64
CA GLY A 278 23.26 -6.31 16.21
C GLY A 278 24.03 -7.28 15.31
N LEU A 279 25.24 -7.69 15.71
CA LEU A 279 26.02 -8.72 15.02
C LEU A 279 25.30 -10.08 15.01
N LYS A 280 24.63 -10.45 16.12
CA LYS A 280 23.82 -11.67 16.18
C LYS A 280 22.63 -11.62 15.22
N GLN A 281 21.93 -10.49 15.13
CA GLN A 281 20.83 -10.30 14.18
C GLN A 281 21.30 -10.39 12.72
N LEU A 282 22.42 -9.73 12.39
CA LEU A 282 23.04 -9.81 11.07
C LEU A 282 23.39 -11.27 10.71
N ALA A 283 24.03 -11.99 11.63
CA ALA A 283 24.43 -13.39 11.44
C ALA A 283 23.24 -14.34 11.30
N ALA A 284 22.12 -14.07 12.00
CA ALA A 284 20.90 -14.86 11.91
C ALA A 284 20.15 -14.67 10.58
N GLY A 285 20.52 -13.66 9.78
CA GLY A 285 19.84 -13.35 8.53
C GLY A 285 18.50 -12.62 8.72
N GLY A 286 18.36 -11.89 9.84
CA GLY A 286 17.15 -11.12 10.16
C GLY A 286 15.89 -11.98 10.31
N ASP A 287 14.73 -11.36 10.08
CA ASP A 287 13.40 -11.96 10.23
C ASP A 287 12.82 -12.50 8.92
N GLY A 288 13.68 -12.78 7.93
CA GLY A 288 13.30 -13.50 6.72
C GLY A 288 12.82 -12.64 5.55
N TRP A 289 12.96 -11.30 5.63
CA TRP A 289 12.69 -10.36 4.53
C TRP A 289 13.90 -9.45 4.29
N GLY A 290 14.12 -8.97 3.07
CA GLY A 290 15.23 -8.07 2.74
C GLY A 290 15.00 -7.27 1.45
N ALA A 291 16.08 -6.78 0.82
CA ALA A 291 16.00 -5.95 -0.39
C ALA A 291 15.19 -6.59 -1.53
N PRO A 292 15.30 -7.91 -1.85
CA PRO A 292 14.50 -8.53 -2.89
C PRO A 292 13.00 -8.44 -2.63
N ASP A 293 12.56 -8.61 -1.38
CA ASP A 293 11.15 -8.57 -1.00
C ASP A 293 10.59 -7.15 -1.11
N VAL A 294 11.38 -6.15 -0.69
CA VAL A 294 11.01 -4.73 -0.81
C VAL A 294 10.95 -4.31 -2.27
N LEU A 295 11.92 -4.71 -3.11
CA LEU A 295 11.91 -4.42 -4.55
C LEU A 295 10.73 -5.10 -5.25
N GLN A 296 10.42 -6.34 -4.89
CA GLN A 296 9.26 -7.04 -5.41
C GLN A 296 7.96 -6.31 -5.02
N ALA A 297 7.86 -5.86 -3.78
CA ALA A 297 6.73 -5.05 -3.32
C ALA A 297 6.64 -3.72 -4.10
N LEU A 298 7.73 -2.98 -4.26
CA LEU A 298 7.75 -1.74 -5.02
C LEU A 298 7.28 -1.92 -6.49
N ASN A 299 7.57 -3.07 -7.09
CA ASN A 299 7.09 -3.41 -8.44
C ASN A 299 5.58 -3.74 -8.50
N THR A 300 4.94 -4.03 -7.38
CA THR A 300 3.52 -4.41 -7.30
C THR A 300 2.65 -3.35 -6.63
N ILE A 301 3.19 -2.48 -5.77
CA ILE A 301 2.38 -1.49 -5.02
C ILE A 301 1.70 -0.46 -5.93
N GLY A 302 2.34 -0.08 -7.04
CA GLY A 302 1.77 0.82 -8.04
C GLY A 302 0.87 0.12 -9.05
N ARG A 303 0.75 -1.22 -8.99
CA ARG A 303 -0.18 -2.00 -9.81
C ARG A 303 -1.43 -2.28 -9.00
N SER A 304 -2.58 -2.10 -9.63
CA SER A 304 -3.88 -2.19 -8.95
C SER A 304 -4.30 -3.62 -8.61
N GLU A 305 -3.57 -4.60 -9.14
CA GLU A 305 -3.67 -5.99 -8.72
C GLU A 305 -2.35 -6.40 -8.05
N PRO A 306 -2.36 -6.66 -6.73
CA PRO A 306 -1.28 -7.38 -6.09
C PRO A 306 -1.09 -8.69 -6.85
N SER A 307 0.14 -8.93 -7.33
CA SER A 307 0.42 -10.15 -8.09
C SER A 307 0.04 -11.36 -7.24
N PRO A 308 -0.88 -12.21 -7.73
CA PRO A 308 -1.18 -13.44 -7.05
C PRO A 308 0.07 -14.31 -6.99
N VAL A 309 0.52 -14.63 -5.78
CA VAL A 309 1.42 -15.77 -5.63
C VAL A 309 0.49 -16.97 -5.58
N THR A 310 0.44 -17.73 -6.68
CA THR A 310 -0.28 -19.02 -6.71
C THR A 310 0.20 -19.85 -5.54
N GLY A 311 -0.74 -20.25 -4.68
CA GLY A 311 -0.43 -21.15 -3.59
C GLY A 311 0.05 -22.47 -4.15
N GLY A 312 1.19 -22.93 -3.66
CA GLY A 312 1.76 -24.23 -4.02
C GLY A 312 2.03 -25.00 -2.73
N GLY A 313 1.46 -26.19 -2.62
CA GLY A 313 1.71 -27.10 -1.50
C GLY A 313 0.68 -27.02 -0.37
N LYS A 314 0.90 -27.86 0.65
CA LYS A 314 0.09 -27.90 1.87
C LYS A 314 0.36 -26.68 2.73
N ALA A 315 -0.68 -26.15 3.35
CA ALA A 315 -0.56 -25.10 4.36
C ALA A 315 0.28 -25.63 5.55
N PRO A 316 1.36 -24.92 5.95
CA PRO A 316 2.14 -25.31 7.13
C PRO A 316 1.27 -25.42 8.37
N GLY A 317 1.34 -26.55 9.07
CA GLY A 317 0.62 -26.76 10.32
C GLY A 317 1.15 -25.85 11.42
N PHE A 318 0.26 -25.39 12.30
CA PHE A 318 0.60 -24.63 13.49
C PHE A 318 -0.39 -24.89 14.63
N GLU A 319 0.04 -24.53 15.83
CA GLU A 319 -0.76 -24.51 17.05
C GLU A 319 -0.47 -23.18 17.75
N LEU A 320 -1.49 -22.33 17.88
CA LEU A 320 -1.34 -21.03 18.54
C LEU A 320 -2.39 -20.86 19.63
N ARG A 321 -2.01 -20.15 20.68
CA ARG A 321 -2.95 -19.66 21.68
C ARG A 321 -3.68 -18.43 21.17
N THR A 322 -4.93 -18.31 21.57
CA THR A 322 -5.79 -17.18 21.24
C THR A 322 -5.80 -16.12 22.35
N THR A 323 -6.28 -14.92 22.02
CA THR A 323 -6.48 -13.82 22.99
C THR A 323 -7.46 -14.14 24.11
N ASP A 324 -8.33 -15.14 23.98
CA ASP A 324 -9.25 -15.59 25.04
C ASP A 324 -8.71 -16.83 25.80
N GLY A 325 -7.50 -17.28 25.45
CA GLY A 325 -6.79 -18.35 26.16
C GLY A 325 -7.02 -19.75 25.61
N ALA A 326 -7.89 -19.93 24.61
CA ALA A 326 -8.04 -21.16 23.86
C ALA A 326 -6.78 -21.48 23.02
N THR A 327 -6.72 -22.71 22.52
CA THR A 327 -5.69 -23.15 21.57
C THR A 327 -6.36 -23.55 20.27
N VAL A 328 -5.83 -23.08 19.14
CA VAL A 328 -6.31 -23.42 17.80
C VAL A 328 -5.19 -24.11 17.05
N ARG A 329 -5.49 -25.29 16.50
CA ARG A 329 -4.61 -25.99 15.55
C ARG A 329 -5.21 -25.93 14.16
N LEU A 330 -4.37 -25.69 13.16
CA LEU A 330 -4.85 -25.72 11.77
C LEU A 330 -5.42 -27.10 11.39
N ALA A 331 -4.86 -28.17 11.96
CA ALA A 331 -5.32 -29.54 11.72
C ALA A 331 -6.77 -29.80 12.18
N ASP A 332 -7.25 -29.06 13.20
CA ASP A 332 -8.63 -29.20 13.70
C ASP A 332 -9.66 -28.63 12.71
N LEU A 333 -9.21 -27.92 11.67
CA LEU A 333 -10.04 -27.33 10.62
C LEU A 333 -9.98 -28.13 9.30
N ALA A 334 -9.41 -29.33 9.30
CA ALA A 334 -9.34 -30.19 8.12
C ALA A 334 -10.73 -30.44 7.52
N GLY A 335 -10.81 -30.42 6.19
CA GLY A 335 -12.07 -30.57 5.46
C GLY A 335 -12.89 -29.28 5.34
N MET A 336 -12.41 -28.14 5.87
CA MET A 336 -13.04 -26.83 5.72
C MET A 336 -12.06 -25.82 5.11
N PRO A 337 -12.51 -24.97 4.16
CA PRO A 337 -11.71 -23.83 3.72
C PRO A 337 -11.39 -22.87 4.86
N VAL A 338 -10.15 -22.39 4.90
CA VAL A 338 -9.63 -21.48 5.92
C VAL A 338 -9.02 -20.24 5.27
N VAL A 339 -9.39 -19.06 5.76
CA VAL A 339 -8.75 -17.78 5.44
C VAL A 339 -7.90 -17.39 6.64
N ILE A 340 -6.59 -17.26 6.43
CA ILE A 340 -5.62 -16.90 7.46
C ILE A 340 -5.14 -15.48 7.17
N ASN A 341 -5.44 -14.53 8.02
CA ASN A 341 -5.00 -13.14 7.90
C ASN A 341 -3.91 -12.86 8.93
N PHE A 342 -2.73 -12.48 8.45
CA PHE A 342 -1.58 -12.04 9.24
C PHE A 342 -1.62 -10.53 9.37
N TRP A 343 -1.61 -10.04 10.62
CA TRP A 343 -1.86 -8.64 10.92
C TRP A 343 -1.11 -8.15 12.18
N GLY A 344 -1.11 -6.84 12.40
CA GLY A 344 -0.60 -6.22 13.62
C GLY A 344 -1.26 -4.88 13.92
N THR A 345 -1.33 -4.47 15.19
CA THR A 345 -1.95 -3.19 15.61
C THR A 345 -1.21 -1.97 15.06
N TYR A 346 0.07 -2.16 14.73
CA TYR A 346 0.98 -1.18 14.14
C TYR A 346 0.85 -1.06 12.61
N CYS A 347 0.07 -1.91 11.95
CA CYS A 347 -0.05 -1.97 10.49
C CYS A 347 -1.33 -1.25 10.03
N PRO A 348 -1.28 0.00 9.54
CA PRO A 348 -2.47 0.74 9.16
C PRO A 348 -3.37 0.03 8.13
N PRO A 349 -2.84 -0.59 7.05
CA PRO A 349 -3.70 -1.26 6.07
C PRO A 349 -4.40 -2.50 6.65
N CYS A 350 -3.74 -3.22 7.57
CA CYS A 350 -4.36 -4.33 8.30
C CYS A 350 -5.61 -3.85 9.06
N ARG A 351 -5.47 -2.73 9.77
CA ARG A 351 -6.55 -2.13 10.55
C ARG A 351 -7.79 -1.82 9.72
N ALA A 352 -7.59 -1.40 8.47
CA ALA A 352 -8.66 -1.02 7.56
C ALA A 352 -9.41 -2.23 6.96
N GLU A 353 -8.73 -3.35 6.69
CA GLU A 353 -9.39 -4.53 6.06
C GLU A 353 -10.09 -5.46 7.06
N MET A 354 -9.73 -5.44 8.34
CA MET A 354 -10.23 -6.41 9.31
C MET A 354 -11.76 -6.44 9.47
N PRO A 355 -12.48 -5.29 9.56
CA PRO A 355 -13.94 -5.31 9.64
C PRO A 355 -14.60 -5.92 8.39
N LEU A 356 -14.00 -5.71 7.21
CA LEU A 356 -14.47 -6.29 5.95
C LEU A 356 -14.32 -7.82 5.97
N LEU A 357 -13.15 -8.32 6.37
CA LEU A 357 -12.87 -9.76 6.48
C LEU A 357 -13.84 -10.43 7.45
N ASP A 358 -13.98 -9.86 8.65
CA ASP A 358 -14.83 -10.38 9.72
C ASP A 358 -16.28 -10.49 9.27
N LYS A 359 -16.86 -9.38 8.78
CA LYS A 359 -18.26 -9.32 8.34
C LYS A 359 -18.53 -10.25 7.14
N THR A 360 -17.65 -10.25 6.15
CA THR A 360 -17.87 -10.99 4.89
C THR A 360 -17.77 -12.49 5.12
N ILE A 361 -16.79 -12.95 5.91
CA ILE A 361 -16.61 -14.39 6.17
C ILE A 361 -17.63 -14.88 7.18
N ALA A 362 -18.02 -14.09 8.19
CA ALA A 362 -19.09 -14.44 9.11
C ALA A 362 -20.45 -14.66 8.40
N ALA A 363 -20.69 -13.96 7.30
CA ALA A 363 -21.90 -14.13 6.47
C ALA A 363 -21.88 -15.40 5.59
N ARG A 364 -20.76 -16.14 5.52
CA ARG A 364 -20.61 -17.34 4.70
C ARG A 364 -20.56 -18.59 5.58
N THR A 365 -21.38 -19.57 5.23
CA THR A 365 -21.32 -20.90 5.85
C THR A 365 -20.14 -21.70 5.29
N GLY A 366 -19.43 -22.43 6.15
CA GLY A 366 -18.40 -23.39 5.71
C GLY A 366 -17.01 -22.81 5.46
N VAL A 367 -16.73 -21.55 5.78
CA VAL A 367 -15.39 -20.96 5.70
C VAL A 367 -14.97 -20.46 7.07
N ARG A 368 -13.70 -20.68 7.46
CA ARG A 368 -13.15 -20.24 8.75
C ARG A 368 -12.16 -19.10 8.58
N LEU A 369 -12.37 -18.00 9.29
CA LEU A 369 -11.39 -16.92 9.44
C LEU A 369 -10.51 -17.14 10.68
N LEU A 370 -9.19 -17.10 10.49
CA LEU A 370 -8.16 -17.05 11.52
C LEU A 370 -7.40 -15.72 11.42
N LEU A 371 -7.39 -14.95 12.51
CA LEU A 371 -6.67 -13.69 12.61
C LEU A 371 -5.38 -13.92 13.40
N VAL A 372 -4.24 -14.04 12.72
CA VAL A 372 -2.92 -14.29 13.32
C VAL A 372 -2.21 -12.95 13.56
N ASN A 373 -2.03 -12.60 14.82
CA ASN A 373 -1.36 -11.39 15.25
C ASN A 373 0.15 -11.63 15.39
N GLU A 374 0.96 -10.79 14.74
CA GLU A 374 2.41 -10.96 14.60
C GLU A 374 3.18 -10.23 15.71
N GLY A 375 3.65 -10.99 16.71
CA GLY A 375 4.65 -10.51 17.68
C GLY A 375 4.15 -9.55 18.76
N GLU A 376 2.84 -9.41 18.97
CA GLU A 376 2.29 -8.52 20.01
C GLU A 376 1.69 -9.27 21.20
N SER A 377 1.53 -8.56 22.32
CA SER A 377 0.86 -9.11 23.50
C SER A 377 -0.62 -9.37 23.22
N GLY A 378 -1.18 -10.39 23.89
CA GLY A 378 -2.61 -10.70 23.79
C GLY A 378 -3.53 -9.56 24.18
N ASP A 379 -3.14 -8.74 25.16
CA ASP A 379 -3.95 -7.59 25.61
C ASP A 379 -3.96 -6.46 24.59
N ALA A 380 -2.82 -6.18 23.94
CA ALA A 380 -2.74 -5.20 22.85
C ALA A 380 -3.63 -5.63 21.67
N ALA A 381 -3.51 -6.88 21.23
CA ALA A 381 -4.32 -7.43 20.14
C ALA A 381 -5.82 -7.42 20.47
N ARG A 382 -6.20 -7.87 21.68
CA ARG A 382 -7.61 -7.93 22.13
C ARG A 382 -8.23 -6.53 22.22
N SER A 383 -7.52 -5.59 22.85
CA SER A 383 -8.01 -4.21 23.03
C SER A 383 -8.19 -3.52 21.68
N TYR A 384 -7.27 -3.77 20.76
CA TYR A 384 -7.33 -3.23 19.41
C TYR A 384 -8.54 -3.75 18.63
N LEU A 385 -8.73 -5.08 18.58
CA LEU A 385 -9.86 -5.71 17.90
C LEU A 385 -11.21 -5.18 18.40
N ALA A 386 -11.35 -5.06 19.72
CA ALA A 386 -12.55 -4.48 20.33
C ALA A 386 -12.79 -3.03 19.87
N GLY A 387 -11.74 -2.23 19.73
CA GLY A 387 -11.83 -0.84 19.27
C GLY A 387 -12.32 -0.67 17.84
N ILE A 388 -12.13 -1.68 16.98
CA ILE A 388 -12.63 -1.69 15.58
C ILE A 388 -13.89 -2.54 15.38
N GLY A 389 -14.53 -2.98 16.46
CA GLY A 389 -15.77 -3.76 16.39
C GLY A 389 -15.59 -5.21 15.91
N VAL A 390 -14.37 -5.75 15.94
CA VAL A 390 -14.09 -7.15 15.63
C VAL A 390 -14.06 -7.93 16.94
N HIS A 391 -15.02 -8.81 17.15
CA HIS A 391 -15.20 -9.52 18.43
C HIS A 391 -14.66 -10.96 18.44
N ARG A 392 -13.98 -11.39 17.37
CA ARG A 392 -13.40 -12.73 17.27
C ARG A 392 -12.01 -12.76 17.90
N PRO A 393 -11.61 -13.86 18.57
CA PRO A 393 -10.30 -13.94 19.18
C PRO A 393 -9.19 -14.02 18.12
N ALA A 394 -8.09 -13.31 18.36
CA ALA A 394 -6.88 -13.43 17.54
C ALA A 394 -6.00 -14.58 18.05
N LEU A 395 -5.29 -15.23 17.13
CA LEU A 395 -4.22 -16.19 17.41
C LEU A 395 -2.92 -15.39 17.59
N LEU A 396 -2.09 -15.75 18.56
CA LEU A 396 -0.89 -15.00 18.93
C LEU A 396 0.37 -15.70 18.40
N ASP A 397 0.95 -15.19 17.32
CA ASP A 397 2.25 -15.64 16.79
C ASP A 397 3.39 -14.83 17.43
N SER A 398 3.62 -15.05 18.73
CA SER A 398 4.51 -14.19 19.53
C SER A 398 5.98 -14.29 19.14
N ASP A 399 6.43 -15.37 18.50
CA ASP A 399 7.81 -15.57 18.04
C ASP A 399 7.96 -15.46 16.51
N LEU A 400 6.88 -15.07 15.81
CA LEU A 400 6.77 -14.91 14.36
C LEU A 400 7.05 -16.22 13.58
N ALA A 401 6.98 -17.39 14.25
CA ALA A 401 7.32 -18.66 13.60
C ALA A 401 6.28 -19.06 12.56
N VAL A 402 5.00 -18.79 12.81
CA VAL A 402 3.93 -19.11 11.86
C VAL A 402 4.01 -18.17 10.66
N GLY A 403 4.15 -16.86 10.87
CA GLY A 403 4.40 -15.89 9.82
C GLY A 403 5.57 -16.30 8.93
N ARG A 404 6.72 -16.66 9.51
CA ARG A 404 7.89 -17.17 8.76
C ARG A 404 7.59 -18.45 7.98
N ALA A 405 6.88 -19.42 8.56
CA ALA A 405 6.53 -20.67 7.88
C ALA A 405 5.65 -20.43 6.64
N TYR A 406 4.79 -19.40 6.67
CA TYR A 406 3.97 -18.96 5.54
C TYR A 406 4.69 -17.94 4.63
N GLY A 407 5.95 -17.61 4.91
CA GLY A 407 6.74 -16.62 4.18
C GLY A 407 6.18 -15.19 4.26
N VAL A 408 5.52 -14.84 5.37
CA VAL A 408 4.97 -13.50 5.61
C VAL A 408 6.12 -12.52 5.80
N ALA A 409 6.43 -11.75 4.76
CA ALA A 409 7.48 -10.73 4.79
C ALA A 409 6.95 -9.35 5.18
N ALA A 410 5.68 -9.05 4.86
CA ALA A 410 5.05 -7.77 5.08
C ALA A 410 3.58 -7.93 5.43
N LEU A 411 3.02 -6.92 6.08
CA LEU A 411 1.62 -6.89 6.48
C LEU A 411 0.81 -5.83 5.71
N PRO A 412 -0.50 -6.09 5.48
CA PRO A 412 -1.18 -7.36 5.74
C PRO A 412 -0.79 -8.44 4.74
N THR A 413 -0.94 -9.70 5.15
CA THR A 413 -0.87 -10.85 4.25
C THR A 413 -2.05 -11.78 4.55
N THR A 414 -2.81 -12.16 3.53
CA THR A 414 -3.94 -13.10 3.66
C THR A 414 -3.68 -14.36 2.84
N VAL A 415 -3.87 -15.52 3.44
CA VAL A 415 -3.68 -16.84 2.83
C VAL A 415 -5.02 -17.56 2.76
N PHE A 416 -5.36 -18.05 1.56
CA PHE A 416 -6.57 -18.79 1.26
C PHE A 416 -6.24 -20.27 1.16
N VAL A 417 -6.76 -21.07 2.08
CA VAL A 417 -6.52 -22.51 2.19
C VAL A 417 -7.80 -23.27 1.84
N LYS A 418 -7.70 -24.26 0.97
CA LYS A 418 -8.80 -25.14 0.56
C LYS A 418 -9.16 -26.16 1.64
N ALA A 419 -10.31 -26.79 1.48
CA ALA A 419 -10.77 -27.88 2.35
C ALA A 419 -9.79 -29.06 2.45
N ASP A 420 -9.02 -29.33 1.39
CA ASP A 420 -8.00 -30.38 1.35
C ASP A 420 -6.68 -29.99 2.06
N GLY A 421 -6.60 -28.78 2.60
CA GLY A 421 -5.44 -28.24 3.31
C GLY A 421 -4.35 -27.68 2.40
N THR A 422 -4.58 -27.55 1.09
CA THR A 422 -3.64 -26.88 0.17
C THR A 422 -3.87 -25.37 0.14
N ILE A 423 -2.80 -24.61 -0.05
CA ILE A 423 -2.88 -23.17 -0.25
C ILE A 423 -3.35 -22.95 -1.69
N ASP A 424 -4.52 -22.31 -1.87
CA ASP A 424 -4.97 -21.84 -3.18
C ASP A 424 -4.19 -20.58 -3.59
N ARG A 425 -4.10 -19.64 -2.64
CA ARG A 425 -3.52 -18.33 -2.90
C ARG A 425 -2.97 -17.64 -1.67
N LYS A 426 -1.99 -16.79 -1.91
CA LYS A 426 -1.51 -15.77 -0.98
C LYS A 426 -1.69 -14.38 -1.58
N GLN A 427 -2.33 -13.51 -0.81
CA GLN A 427 -2.54 -12.10 -1.09
C GLN A 427 -1.63 -11.27 -0.17
N ILE A 428 -0.83 -10.37 -0.74
CA ILE A 428 0.01 -9.43 0.01
C ILE A 428 -0.57 -8.02 -0.18
N GLY A 429 -0.69 -7.27 0.93
CA GLY A 429 -1.31 -5.95 0.95
C GLY A 429 -2.83 -5.98 1.10
N GLN A 430 -3.41 -4.80 1.31
CA GLN A 430 -4.81 -4.65 1.74
C GLN A 430 -5.80 -5.27 0.75
N LEU A 431 -6.69 -6.10 1.28
CA LEU A 431 -7.84 -6.68 0.58
C LEU A 431 -8.98 -5.68 0.44
N ASP A 432 -9.71 -5.79 -0.68
CA ASP A 432 -11.02 -5.18 -0.87
C ASP A 432 -12.12 -6.24 -1.02
N ALA A 433 -13.37 -5.79 -1.05
CA ALA A 433 -14.53 -6.65 -1.12
C ALA A 433 -14.58 -7.49 -2.41
N ARG A 434 -14.09 -6.94 -3.54
CA ARG A 434 -14.09 -7.61 -4.84
C ARG A 434 -13.08 -8.76 -4.87
N VAL A 435 -11.84 -8.48 -4.47
CA VAL A 435 -10.78 -9.50 -4.38
C VAL A 435 -11.19 -10.55 -3.37
N LEU A 436 -11.67 -10.16 -2.18
CA LEU A 436 -12.15 -11.10 -1.18
C LEU A 436 -13.29 -11.99 -1.72
N ALA A 437 -14.28 -11.42 -2.39
CA ALA A 437 -15.38 -12.19 -2.97
C ALA A 437 -14.92 -13.15 -4.08
N ALA A 438 -13.96 -12.73 -4.93
CA ALA A 438 -13.38 -13.55 -5.97
C ALA A 438 -12.64 -14.76 -5.37
N GLU A 439 -11.75 -14.52 -4.40
CA GLU A 439 -10.97 -15.59 -3.78
C GLU A 439 -11.85 -16.54 -2.95
N LEU A 440 -12.87 -16.02 -2.26
CA LEU A 440 -13.84 -16.88 -1.56
C LEU A 440 -14.67 -17.75 -2.52
N SER A 441 -14.95 -17.27 -3.73
CA SER A 441 -15.66 -18.06 -4.75
C SER A 441 -14.80 -19.22 -5.27
N ASN A 442 -13.49 -18.99 -5.39
CA ASN A 442 -12.52 -20.03 -5.78
C ASN A 442 -12.42 -21.14 -4.73
N LEU A 443 -12.54 -20.80 -3.44
CA LEU A 443 -12.53 -21.78 -2.34
C LEU A 443 -13.78 -22.68 -2.30
N SER A 444 -14.92 -22.22 -2.83
CA SER A 444 -16.18 -22.98 -2.84
C SER A 444 -16.42 -23.81 -4.10
N SER A 445 -15.59 -23.66 -5.14
CA SER A 445 -15.85 -24.22 -6.47
C SER A 445 -15.22 -25.61 -6.71
N GLN A 446 -14.96 -26.40 -5.67
CA GLN A 446 -14.42 -27.77 -5.79
C GLN A 446 -15.11 -28.75 -4.85
#